data_AF-A0A3A9AGT9-F1
#
_entry.id   AF-A0A3A9AGT9-F1
#
_cell.length_a   1.000
_cell.length_b   1.000
_cell.length_c   1.000
_cell.angle_alpha   90.00
_cell.angle_beta   90.00
_cell.angle_gamma   90.00
#
_symmetry.space_group_name_H-M   'P 1'
#
loop_
_entity.id
_entity.type
_entity.pdbx_description
1 polymer ?
#
loop_
_entity_poly.entity_id
_entity_poly.type
_entity_poly.pdbx_seq_one_letter_code
_entity_poly.pdbx_strand_id
1 'polypeptide(L)'
;MMLNMKKLLVILGMLTCMAGLVACGEEEKANEGLVTEEEAVEIGTGIVEDMNMIVSAGYVEQYAGQPVIYNGFLGWKDALQEDIGTFEGTNGGTAKFSEEEVVININVLGSDHDATVEIILDDELKSCLGITTNVHYSTGEIMLKAGMNTVIGMGTVFVVLILISLIISCFSLISKFEKRGKKKEQKEAAPAPAADPVVSQIAAKEELSDDTELVAVIAAAIAAYEGAASTDGFVVRSIRKSNKTKWQNA
;
A
#
# COMPACT_ATOMS: atom_id res chain seq x y z
N MET A 1 26.06 29.73 4.70
CA MET A 1 25.28 29.52 5.95
C MET A 1 23.77 29.39 5.71
N MET A 2 23.17 30.11 4.73
CA MET A 2 21.71 30.07 4.46
C MET A 2 21.15 28.78 3.83
N LEU A 3 21.98 27.93 3.19
CA LEU A 3 21.48 26.72 2.51
C LEU A 3 21.15 25.57 3.50
N ASN A 4 21.85 25.52 4.65
CA ASN A 4 21.63 24.48 5.66
C ASN A 4 20.46 24.82 6.62
N MET A 5 20.14 26.10 6.81
CA MET A 5 18.98 26.52 7.62
C MET A 5 17.64 26.16 6.95
N LYS A 6 17.55 26.23 5.62
CA LYS A 6 16.33 25.86 4.89
C LYS A 6 16.03 24.36 4.95
N LYS A 7 17.07 23.51 4.92
CA LYS A 7 16.93 22.06 5.08
C LYS A 7 16.56 21.67 6.52
N LEU A 8 17.16 22.34 7.51
CA LEU A 8 16.80 22.18 8.93
C LEU A 8 15.36 22.60 9.23
N LEU A 9 14.87 23.69 8.63
CA LEU A 9 13.49 24.15 8.80
C LEU A 9 12.47 23.16 8.22
N VAL A 10 12.76 22.53 7.08
CA VAL A 10 11.86 21.52 6.49
C VAL A 10 11.82 20.24 7.34
N ILE A 11 12.96 19.80 7.87
CA ILE A 11 13.04 18.63 8.75
C ILE A 11 12.33 18.89 10.08
N LEU A 12 12.51 20.08 10.66
CA LEU A 12 11.81 20.48 11.90
C LEU A 12 10.30 20.59 11.68
N GLY A 13 9.88 21.15 10.54
CA GLY A 13 8.48 21.23 10.14
C GLY A 13 7.83 19.85 9.99
N MET A 14 8.53 18.90 9.36
CA MET A 14 8.05 17.52 9.18
C MET A 14 7.96 16.76 10.53
N LEU A 15 8.90 17.00 11.45
CA LEU A 15 8.87 16.46 12.82
C LEU A 15 7.73 17.06 13.66
N THR A 16 7.45 18.35 13.52
CA THR A 16 6.30 18.98 14.18
C THR A 16 4.96 18.52 13.60
N CYS A 17 4.89 18.24 12.31
CA CYS A 17 3.69 17.63 11.70
C CYS A 17 3.46 16.20 12.20
N MET A 18 4.52 15.44 12.49
CA MET A 18 4.40 14.12 13.12
C MET A 18 4.02 14.19 14.61
N ALA A 19 4.48 15.21 15.34
CA ALA A 19 4.13 15.40 16.75
C ALA A 19 2.71 15.97 16.97
N GLY A 20 2.19 16.73 15.99
CA GLY A 20 0.84 17.32 16.04
C GLY A 20 -0.29 16.30 15.90
N LEU A 21 -0.01 15.07 15.45
CA LEU A 21 -0.97 13.98 15.34
C LEU A 21 -1.19 13.21 16.66
N VAL A 22 -0.39 13.48 17.70
CA VAL A 22 -0.46 12.78 19.00
C VAL A 22 -1.32 13.52 20.02
N ALA A 23 -2.01 14.60 19.63
CA ALA A 23 -2.83 15.41 20.51
C ALA A 23 -4.34 15.31 20.19
N CYS A 24 -4.87 14.09 20.11
CA CYS A 24 -6.24 13.83 20.55
C CYS A 24 -6.11 13.20 21.95
N GLY A 25 -5.95 14.06 22.96
CA GLY A 25 -6.21 13.65 24.33
C GLY A 25 -7.73 13.65 24.49
N GLU A 26 -8.32 12.47 24.55
CA GLU A 26 -9.69 12.31 25.05
C GLU A 26 -9.69 12.81 26.50
N GLU A 27 -10.47 13.85 26.79
CA GLU A 27 -10.67 14.27 28.17
C GLU A 27 -11.41 13.14 28.89
N GLU A 28 -10.76 12.47 29.84
CA GLU A 28 -11.41 11.57 30.79
C GLU A 28 -12.44 12.39 31.58
N LYS A 29 -13.67 12.43 31.07
CA LYS A 29 -14.82 12.84 31.87
C LYS A 29 -15.04 11.79 32.93
N ALA A 30 -15.14 12.28 34.17
CA ALA A 30 -15.43 11.47 35.33
C ALA A 30 -16.72 10.65 35.14
N ASN A 31 -16.63 9.39 35.56
CA ASN A 31 -17.66 8.36 35.65
C ASN A 31 -19.09 8.89 35.90
N GLU A 32 -19.86 9.11 34.83
CA GLU A 32 -21.33 9.25 34.86
C GLU A 32 -22.01 7.98 34.29
N GLY A 33 -21.38 6.81 34.44
CA GLY A 33 -21.96 5.53 34.03
C GLY A 33 -23.12 5.10 34.94
N LEU A 34 -24.11 4.40 34.38
CA LEU A 34 -25.20 3.77 35.15
C LEU A 34 -24.70 2.73 36.16
N VAL A 35 -23.48 2.24 35.98
CA VAL A 35 -22.79 1.23 36.79
C VAL A 35 -21.34 1.64 37.00
N THR A 36 -20.70 1.07 38.02
CA THR A 36 -19.27 1.21 38.26
C THR A 36 -18.44 0.43 37.21
N GLU A 37 -17.15 0.75 37.11
CA GLU A 37 -16.25 0.00 36.22
C GLU A 37 -16.19 -1.48 36.62
N GLU A 38 -16.13 -1.77 37.91
CA GLU A 38 -16.12 -3.14 38.42
C GLU A 38 -17.39 -3.90 38.05
N GLU A 39 -18.57 -3.29 38.20
CA GLU A 39 -19.84 -3.88 37.79
C GLU A 39 -19.91 -4.10 36.27
N ALA A 40 -19.39 -3.17 35.47
CA ALA A 40 -19.32 -3.33 34.01
C ALA A 40 -18.40 -4.49 33.62
N VAL A 41 -17.26 -4.65 34.29
CA VAL A 41 -16.34 -5.77 34.07
C VAL A 41 -16.98 -7.11 34.49
N GLU A 42 -17.76 -7.14 35.56
CA GLU A 42 -18.53 -8.34 35.94
C GLU A 42 -19.60 -8.69 34.88
N ILE A 43 -20.33 -7.70 34.37
CA ILE A 43 -21.29 -7.89 33.25
C ILE A 43 -20.56 -8.46 32.03
N GLY A 44 -19.45 -7.85 31.62
CA GLY A 44 -18.67 -8.32 30.47
C GLY A 44 -18.13 -9.73 30.68
N THR A 45 -17.67 -10.05 31.89
CA THR A 45 -17.20 -11.40 32.24
C THR A 45 -18.32 -12.43 32.07
N GLY A 46 -19.53 -12.13 32.57
CA GLY A 46 -20.69 -12.98 32.36
C GLY A 46 -21.03 -13.17 30.88
N ILE A 47 -20.97 -12.10 30.08
CA ILE A 47 -21.19 -12.19 28.63
C ILE A 47 -20.17 -13.12 27.96
N VAL A 48 -18.88 -13.03 28.32
CA VAL A 48 -17.84 -13.92 27.77
C VAL A 48 -18.07 -15.37 28.16
N GLU A 49 -18.41 -15.64 29.41
CA GLU A 49 -18.70 -17.01 29.89
C GLU A 49 -19.93 -17.61 29.19
N ASP A 50 -21.01 -16.84 29.08
CA ASP A 50 -22.22 -17.26 28.37
C ASP A 50 -21.94 -17.49 26.88
N MET A 51 -21.19 -16.57 26.25
CA MET A 51 -20.74 -16.70 24.87
C MET A 51 -19.95 -18.00 24.67
N ASN A 52 -19.00 -18.29 25.55
CA ASN A 52 -18.21 -19.52 25.49
C ASN A 52 -19.08 -20.77 25.66
N MET A 53 -20.03 -20.76 26.60
CA MET A 53 -20.97 -21.86 26.79
C MET A 53 -21.85 -22.08 25.54
N ILE A 54 -22.40 -21.03 24.95
CA ILE A 54 -23.25 -21.09 23.75
C ILE A 54 -22.47 -21.66 22.57
N VAL A 55 -21.26 -21.15 22.34
CA VAL A 55 -20.39 -21.61 21.25
C VAL A 55 -19.98 -23.07 21.45
N SER A 56 -19.56 -23.44 22.66
CA SER A 56 -19.16 -24.82 22.99
C SER A 56 -20.32 -25.81 22.89
N ALA A 57 -21.55 -25.37 23.17
CA ALA A 57 -22.76 -26.20 23.02
C ALA A 57 -23.26 -26.30 21.57
N GLY A 58 -22.67 -25.56 20.62
CA GLY A 58 -23.08 -25.56 19.22
C GLY A 58 -24.41 -24.82 18.98
N TYR A 59 -24.75 -23.86 19.83
CA TYR A 59 -26.03 -23.13 19.77
C TYR A 59 -25.96 -21.77 19.05
N VAL A 60 -24.82 -21.45 18.42
CA VAL A 60 -24.60 -20.19 17.70
C VAL A 60 -25.72 -19.88 16.69
N GLU A 61 -26.18 -20.88 15.95
CA GLU A 61 -27.23 -20.73 14.92
C GLU A 61 -28.57 -20.22 15.48
N GLN A 62 -28.83 -20.39 16.78
CA GLN A 62 -30.06 -19.88 17.42
C GLN A 62 -30.08 -18.35 17.47
N TYR A 63 -28.91 -17.71 17.35
CA TYR A 63 -28.74 -16.27 17.41
C TYR A 63 -28.72 -15.61 16.03
N ALA A 64 -28.93 -16.35 14.94
CA ALA A 64 -28.90 -15.82 13.56
C ALA A 64 -29.87 -14.63 13.32
N GLY A 65 -30.92 -14.48 14.13
CA GLY A 65 -31.83 -13.33 14.10
C GLY A 65 -31.27 -12.04 14.74
N GLN A 66 -30.13 -12.11 15.41
CA GLN A 66 -29.45 -11.02 16.11
C GLN A 66 -28.05 -10.84 15.54
N PRO A 67 -27.88 -10.05 14.46
CA PRO A 67 -26.66 -10.07 13.65
C PRO A 67 -25.41 -9.65 14.44
N VAL A 68 -25.53 -8.69 15.37
CA VAL A 68 -24.40 -8.25 16.19
C VAL A 68 -23.88 -9.40 17.06
N ILE A 69 -24.77 -10.02 17.84
CA ILE A 69 -24.42 -11.13 18.73
C ILE A 69 -23.94 -12.34 17.93
N TYR A 70 -24.65 -12.67 16.85
CA TYR A 70 -24.30 -13.79 15.97
C TYR A 70 -22.89 -13.65 15.39
N ASN A 71 -22.54 -12.47 14.86
CA ASN A 71 -21.21 -12.23 14.31
C ASN A 71 -20.15 -12.25 15.42
N GLY A 72 -20.46 -11.73 16.61
CA GLY A 72 -19.60 -11.86 17.79
C GLY A 72 -19.30 -13.31 18.15
N PHE A 73 -20.32 -14.16 18.17
CA PHE A 73 -20.19 -15.59 18.46
C PHE A 73 -19.43 -16.35 17.38
N LEU A 74 -19.63 -16.00 16.10
CA LEU A 74 -18.81 -16.54 15.02
C LEU A 74 -17.34 -16.14 15.18
N GLY A 75 -17.06 -14.86 15.45
CA GLY A 75 -15.71 -14.38 15.69
C GLY A 75 -15.04 -15.07 16.87
N TRP A 76 -15.75 -15.24 17.99
CA TRP A 76 -15.27 -15.99 19.15
C TRP A 76 -14.98 -17.46 18.82
N LYS A 77 -15.90 -18.13 18.13
CA LYS A 77 -15.75 -19.53 17.71
C LYS A 77 -14.53 -19.71 16.81
N ASP A 78 -14.36 -18.83 15.82
CA ASP A 78 -13.25 -18.90 14.87
C ASP A 78 -11.93 -18.61 15.59
N ALA A 79 -11.89 -17.61 16.49
CA ALA A 79 -10.72 -17.32 17.32
C ALA A 79 -10.33 -18.48 18.24
N LEU A 80 -11.29 -19.18 18.85
CA LEU A 80 -11.03 -20.40 19.63
C LEU A 80 -10.41 -21.51 18.80
N GLN A 81 -10.86 -21.69 17.56
CA GLN A 81 -10.39 -22.76 16.69
C GLN A 81 -9.04 -22.47 16.05
N GLU A 82 -8.78 -21.22 15.70
CA GLU A 82 -7.60 -20.83 14.92
C GLU A 82 -6.43 -20.36 15.79
N ASP A 83 -6.70 -19.72 16.93
CA ASP A 83 -5.66 -18.99 17.66
C ASP A 83 -5.66 -19.19 19.19
N ILE A 84 -6.80 -19.03 19.88
CA ILE A 84 -6.87 -19.03 21.36
C ILE A 84 -6.70 -20.44 21.93
N GLY A 85 -7.19 -21.46 21.21
CA GLY A 85 -7.23 -22.83 21.68
C GLY A 85 -8.38 -23.05 22.67
N THR A 86 -8.09 -23.68 23.81
CA THR A 86 -9.10 -23.93 24.85
C THR A 86 -9.27 -22.70 25.73
N PHE A 87 -10.52 -22.29 25.97
CA PHE A 87 -10.84 -21.24 26.94
C PHE A 87 -10.54 -21.73 28.37
N GLU A 88 -9.65 -21.04 29.08
CA GLU A 88 -9.23 -21.38 30.45
C GLU A 88 -9.81 -20.44 31.51
N GLY A 89 -10.40 -19.32 31.11
CA GLY A 89 -11.10 -18.38 31.99
C GLY A 89 -10.86 -16.92 31.62
N THR A 90 -11.18 -16.03 32.54
CA THR A 90 -10.95 -14.58 32.41
C THR A 90 -10.00 -14.08 33.50
N ASN A 91 -9.32 -12.96 33.23
CA ASN A 91 -8.42 -12.30 34.18
C ASN A 91 -8.73 -10.80 34.27
N GLY A 92 -9.95 -10.52 34.74
CA GLY A 92 -10.46 -9.17 34.89
C GLY A 92 -10.62 -8.45 33.55
N GLY A 93 -10.65 -7.13 33.62
CA GLY A 93 -10.91 -6.29 32.47
C GLY A 93 -10.87 -4.81 32.83
N THR A 94 -11.26 -3.98 31.88
CA THR A 94 -11.41 -2.53 32.04
C THR A 94 -12.69 -2.09 31.33
N ALA A 95 -13.33 -1.03 31.81
CA ALA A 95 -14.47 -0.43 31.11
C ALA A 95 -14.26 1.06 30.85
N LYS A 96 -14.72 1.54 29.69
CA LYS A 96 -14.74 2.94 29.33
C LYS A 96 -16.18 3.38 29.07
N PHE A 97 -16.54 4.51 29.65
CA PHE A 97 -17.89 5.07 29.56
C PHE A 97 -17.85 6.32 28.69
N SER A 98 -18.77 6.40 27.73
CA SER A 98 -19.00 7.56 26.88
C SER A 98 -20.48 7.93 26.89
N GLU A 99 -20.82 9.10 26.32
CA GLU A 99 -22.22 9.57 26.27
C GLU A 99 -23.12 8.70 25.37
N GLU A 100 -22.53 7.90 24.47
CA GLU A 100 -23.27 7.07 23.50
C GLU A 100 -23.11 5.56 23.72
N GLU A 101 -21.99 5.14 24.34
CA GLU A 101 -21.63 3.73 24.45
C GLU A 101 -20.77 3.42 25.68
N VAL A 102 -20.79 2.16 26.09
CA VAL A 102 -19.91 1.59 27.11
C VAL A 102 -19.07 0.50 26.47
N VAL A 103 -17.75 0.67 26.52
CA VAL A 103 -16.78 -0.27 25.94
C VAL A 103 -16.14 -1.07 27.08
N ILE A 104 -16.44 -2.37 27.14
CA ILE A 104 -15.97 -3.30 28.16
C ILE A 104 -14.93 -4.22 27.52
N ASN A 105 -13.72 -4.22 28.05
CA ASN A 105 -12.63 -5.08 27.62
C ASN A 105 -12.40 -6.16 28.67
N ILE A 106 -12.60 -7.43 28.30
CA ILE A 106 -12.38 -8.57 29.18
C ILE A 106 -11.15 -9.33 28.72
N ASN A 107 -10.22 -9.56 29.65
CA ASN A 107 -9.04 -10.37 29.39
C ASN A 107 -9.42 -11.84 29.49
N VAL A 108 -9.08 -12.59 28.45
CA VAL A 108 -9.39 -14.01 28.31
C VAL A 108 -8.10 -14.80 28.25
N LEU A 109 -8.06 -15.88 29.03
CA LEU A 109 -6.96 -16.82 29.09
C LEU A 109 -7.25 -18.00 28.17
N GLY A 110 -6.32 -18.27 27.26
CA GLY A 110 -6.40 -19.38 26.31
C GLY A 110 -5.22 -20.34 26.46
N SER A 111 -5.39 -21.58 26.03
CA SER A 111 -4.31 -22.57 26.08
C SER A 111 -3.14 -22.26 25.13
N ASP A 112 -3.43 -21.61 23.99
CA ASP A 112 -2.44 -21.27 22.97
C ASP A 112 -2.11 -19.77 22.99
N HIS A 113 -3.14 -18.91 22.95
CA HIS A 113 -2.99 -17.46 23.04
C HIS A 113 -4.06 -16.84 23.93
N ASP A 114 -3.65 -15.86 24.73
CA ASP A 114 -4.58 -14.99 25.44
C ASP A 114 -5.24 -14.00 24.46
N ALA A 115 -6.40 -13.47 24.84
CA ALA A 115 -7.13 -12.49 24.04
C ALA A 115 -7.79 -11.43 24.91
N THR A 116 -8.22 -10.33 24.29
CA THR A 116 -9.13 -9.36 24.90
C THR A 116 -10.42 -9.35 24.09
N VAL A 117 -11.53 -9.68 24.74
CA VAL A 117 -12.86 -9.53 24.14
C VAL A 117 -13.36 -8.13 24.44
N GLU A 118 -13.58 -7.35 23.39
CA GLU A 118 -14.16 -6.02 23.44
C GLU A 118 -15.67 -6.13 23.19
N ILE A 119 -16.46 -5.69 24.17
CA ILE A 119 -17.91 -5.67 24.13
C ILE A 119 -18.34 -4.21 24.16
N ILE A 120 -19.09 -3.78 23.15
CA ILE A 120 -19.62 -2.44 23.04
C ILE A 120 -21.11 -2.52 23.30
N LEU A 121 -21.56 -1.84 24.33
CA LEU A 121 -22.97 -1.71 24.71
C LEU A 121 -23.43 -0.26 24.50
N ASP A 122 -24.73 -0.04 24.35
CA ASP A 122 -25.30 1.30 24.46
C ASP A 122 -25.08 1.87 25.88
N ASP A 123 -25.22 3.19 26.00
CA ASP A 123 -25.13 3.92 27.27
C ASP A 123 -26.10 3.40 28.34
N GLU A 124 -27.23 2.83 27.93
CA GLU A 124 -28.23 2.21 28.80
C GLU A 124 -27.94 0.75 29.21
N LEU A 125 -26.89 0.11 28.68
CA LEU A 125 -26.55 -1.32 28.87
C LEU A 125 -27.66 -2.31 28.46
N LYS A 126 -28.55 -1.91 27.55
CA LYS A 126 -29.68 -2.71 27.07
C LYS A 126 -29.40 -3.39 25.74
N SER A 127 -28.53 -2.80 24.93
CA SER A 127 -28.29 -3.25 23.55
C SER A 127 -26.81 -3.49 23.32
N CYS A 128 -26.46 -4.66 22.80
CA CYS A 128 -25.12 -4.93 22.33
C CYS A 128 -24.94 -4.30 20.94
N LEU A 129 -23.96 -3.40 20.82
CA LEU A 129 -23.58 -2.72 19.59
C LEU A 129 -22.47 -3.48 18.84
N GLY A 130 -21.58 -4.15 19.57
CA GLY A 130 -20.48 -4.92 18.99
C GLY A 130 -19.84 -5.90 19.96
N ILE A 131 -19.31 -7.00 19.43
CA ILE A 131 -18.43 -7.93 20.15
C ILE A 131 -17.28 -8.26 19.21
N THR A 132 -16.05 -8.00 19.65
CA THR A 132 -14.82 -8.26 18.89
C THR A 132 -13.84 -9.03 19.76
N THR A 133 -13.19 -10.07 19.21
CA THR A 133 -12.16 -10.83 19.91
C THR A 133 -10.79 -10.42 19.36
N ASN A 134 -9.93 -9.85 20.22
CA ASN A 134 -8.59 -9.40 19.87
C ASN A 134 -7.54 -10.35 20.46
N VAL A 135 -6.97 -11.22 19.63
CA VAL A 135 -5.97 -12.21 20.09
C VAL A 135 -4.59 -11.58 20.24
N HIS A 136 -3.90 -11.91 21.34
CA HIS A 136 -2.55 -11.44 21.63
C HIS A 136 -1.51 -12.42 21.12
N TYR A 137 -0.71 -12.00 20.15
CA TYR A 137 0.44 -12.76 19.67
C TYR A 137 1.74 -12.22 20.24
N SER A 138 2.72 -13.09 20.42
CA SER A 138 4.05 -12.66 20.82
C SER A 138 4.69 -11.78 19.73
N THR A 139 5.59 -10.90 20.13
CA THR A 139 6.36 -10.08 19.18
C THR A 139 7.11 -10.95 18.16
N GLY A 140 7.57 -12.14 18.58
CA GLY A 140 8.25 -13.09 17.71
C GLY A 140 7.35 -13.64 16.60
N GLU A 141 6.11 -14.00 16.93
CA GLU A 141 5.14 -14.50 15.95
C GLU A 141 4.71 -13.40 14.98
N ILE A 142 4.42 -12.20 15.48
CA ILE A 142 4.08 -11.04 14.64
C ILE A 142 5.24 -10.73 13.69
N MET A 143 6.49 -10.73 14.20
CA MET A 143 7.67 -10.47 13.40
C MET A 143 7.92 -11.56 12.35
N LEU A 144 7.69 -12.84 12.69
CA LEU A 144 7.81 -13.95 11.76
C LEU A 144 6.72 -13.88 10.68
N LYS A 145 5.47 -13.59 11.05
CA LYS A 145 4.35 -13.43 10.12
C LYS A 145 4.61 -12.26 9.16
N ALA A 146 5.06 -11.12 9.68
CA ALA A 146 5.46 -9.96 8.89
C ALA A 146 6.68 -10.24 7.99
N GLY A 147 7.67 -10.96 8.51
CA GLY A 147 8.85 -11.39 7.78
C GLY A 147 8.49 -12.33 6.62
N MET A 148 7.60 -13.29 6.85
CA MET A 148 7.12 -14.21 5.83
C MET A 148 6.38 -13.46 4.72
N ASN A 149 5.55 -12.48 5.06
CA ASN A 149 4.92 -11.62 4.06
C ASN A 149 5.93 -10.77 3.28
N THR A 150 6.99 -10.30 3.95
CA THR A 150 8.09 -9.56 3.31
C THR A 150 8.85 -10.45 2.33
N VAL A 151 9.17 -11.69 2.71
CA VAL A 151 9.84 -12.65 1.82
C VAL A 151 8.95 -13.02 0.63
N ILE A 152 7.64 -13.23 0.85
CA ILE A 152 6.71 -13.53 -0.23
C ILE A 152 6.57 -12.31 -1.16
N GLY A 153 6.30 -11.13 -0.63
CA GLY A 153 6.11 -9.91 -1.41
C GLY A 153 7.38 -9.46 -2.13
N MET A 154 8.45 -9.21 -1.38
CA MET A 154 9.73 -8.72 -1.93
C MET A 154 10.46 -9.82 -2.70
N GLY A 155 10.50 -11.05 -2.18
CA GLY A 155 11.22 -12.16 -2.80
C GLY A 155 10.63 -12.57 -4.15
N THR A 156 9.31 -12.59 -4.32
CA THR A 156 8.70 -12.89 -5.62
C THR A 156 9.07 -11.85 -6.68
N VAL A 157 9.09 -10.56 -6.33
CA VAL A 157 9.55 -9.50 -7.24
C VAL A 157 10.99 -9.74 -7.66
N PHE A 158 11.90 -10.08 -6.72
CA PHE A 158 13.28 -10.42 -7.06
C PHE A 158 13.39 -11.62 -8.00
N VAL A 159 12.64 -12.70 -7.75
CA VAL A 159 12.64 -13.91 -8.60
C VAL A 159 12.14 -13.60 -10.01
N VAL A 160 11.05 -12.83 -10.14
CA VAL A 160 10.50 -12.44 -11.44
C VAL A 160 11.49 -11.60 -12.24
N LEU A 161 12.18 -10.65 -11.60
CA LEU A 161 13.22 -9.85 -12.26
C LEU A 161 14.40 -10.71 -12.74
N ILE A 162 14.83 -11.70 -11.96
CA ILE A 162 15.87 -12.65 -12.36
C ILE A 162 15.41 -13.45 -13.57
N LEU A 163 14.17 -13.96 -13.58
CA LEU A 163 13.64 -14.72 -14.72
C LEU A 163 13.55 -13.87 -15.99
N ILE A 164 13.08 -12.62 -15.91
CA ILE A 164 13.03 -11.71 -17.06
C ILE A 164 14.44 -11.44 -17.58
N SER A 165 15.42 -11.23 -16.69
CA SER A 165 16.82 -11.04 -17.07
C SER A 165 17.38 -12.24 -17.83
N LEU A 166 17.09 -13.46 -17.37
CA LEU A 166 17.51 -14.69 -18.03
C LEU A 166 16.85 -14.87 -19.41
N ILE A 167 15.55 -14.58 -19.54
CA ILE A 167 14.83 -14.68 -20.82
C ILE A 167 15.43 -13.73 -21.87
N ILE A 168 15.68 -12.46 -21.50
CA ILE A 168 16.31 -11.48 -22.40
C ILE A 168 17.73 -11.93 -22.77
N SER A 169 18.49 -12.49 -21.82
CA SER A 169 19.81 -13.06 -22.07
C SER A 169 19.77 -14.22 -23.06
N CYS A 170 18.78 -15.12 -22.97
CA CYS A 170 18.59 -16.22 -23.92
C CYS A 170 18.31 -15.71 -25.34
N PHE A 171 17.54 -14.63 -25.52
CA PHE A 171 17.36 -14.00 -26.84
C PHE A 171 18.67 -13.39 -27.39
N SER A 172 19.53 -12.87 -26.53
CA SER A 172 20.88 -12.42 -26.92
C SER A 172 21.78 -13.56 -27.41
N LEU A 173 21.62 -14.77 -26.85
CA LEU A 173 22.36 -15.94 -27.29
C LEU A 173 21.92 -16.39 -28.70
N ILE A 174 20.61 -16.42 -28.97
CA ILE A 174 20.08 -16.78 -30.30
C ILE A 174 20.63 -15.84 -31.39
N SER A 175 20.62 -14.53 -31.15
CA SER A 175 21.18 -13.54 -32.09
C SER A 175 22.70 -13.67 -32.32
N LYS A 176 23.45 -14.22 -31.36
CA LYS A 176 24.88 -14.54 -31.53
C LYS A 176 25.11 -15.82 -32.34
N PHE A 177 24.24 -16.82 -32.24
CA PHE A 177 24.33 -18.03 -33.06
C PHE A 177 24.00 -17.76 -34.54
N GLU A 178 23.07 -16.85 -34.82
CA GLU A 178 22.74 -16.43 -36.20
C GLU A 178 23.92 -15.69 -36.89
N LYS A 179 24.66 -14.86 -36.14
CA LYS A 179 25.87 -14.18 -36.65
C LYS A 179 27.06 -15.12 -36.86
N ARG A 180 27.11 -16.28 -36.19
CA ARG A 180 28.14 -17.30 -36.40
C ARG A 180 27.88 -18.18 -37.63
N GLY A 181 26.64 -18.31 -38.08
CA GLY A 181 26.29 -18.98 -39.34
C GLY A 181 26.72 -18.20 -40.58
N LYS A 182 26.66 -16.86 -40.55
CA LYS A 182 27.01 -16.00 -41.69
C LYS A 182 28.51 -15.70 -41.86
N LYS A 183 29.37 -16.11 -40.91
CA LYS A 183 30.81 -15.79 -40.96
C LYS A 183 31.68 -16.84 -41.67
N LYS A 184 31.08 -17.87 -42.27
CA LYS A 184 31.80 -18.92 -43.04
C LYS A 184 31.86 -18.67 -44.55
N GLU A 185 31.21 -17.64 -45.09
CA GLU A 185 31.04 -17.51 -46.55
C GLU A 185 31.72 -16.31 -47.22
N GLN A 186 32.52 -15.52 -46.51
CA GLN A 186 33.15 -14.35 -47.14
C GLN A 186 34.67 -14.40 -47.07
N LYS A 187 35.25 -15.18 -47.98
CA LYS A 187 36.66 -15.06 -48.38
C LYS A 187 36.80 -15.33 -49.87
N GLU A 188 36.45 -14.35 -50.70
CA GLU A 188 37.23 -13.98 -51.89
C GLU A 188 36.64 -12.75 -52.59
N ALA A 189 37.53 -11.77 -52.83
CA ALA A 189 37.61 -10.83 -53.96
C ALA A 189 37.97 -9.41 -53.50
N ALA A 190 39.14 -8.94 -53.97
CA ALA A 190 39.67 -7.57 -53.92
C ALA A 190 39.61 -6.94 -55.34
N PRO A 191 40.03 -5.67 -55.58
CA PRO A 191 39.63 -4.39 -54.99
C PRO A 191 39.25 -3.28 -56.04
N ALA A 192 38.71 -2.15 -55.51
CA ALA A 192 38.68 -0.75 -56.02
C ALA A 192 37.63 -0.32 -57.10
N PRO A 193 37.19 0.98 -57.17
CA PRO A 193 37.68 2.18 -56.46
C PRO A 193 36.63 3.05 -55.70
N ALA A 194 37.19 4.03 -54.95
CA ALA A 194 36.66 5.25 -54.29
C ALA A 194 35.16 5.60 -54.42
N ALA A 195 34.38 5.69 -53.34
CA ALA A 195 34.35 6.70 -52.26
C ALA A 195 33.60 7.99 -52.64
N ASP A 196 32.30 8.03 -52.35
CA ASP A 196 31.54 9.23 -52.01
C ASP A 196 30.64 8.93 -50.79
N PRO A 197 30.59 9.80 -49.76
CA PRO A 197 29.95 9.47 -48.49
C PRO A 197 28.44 9.73 -48.56
N VAL A 198 27.66 8.68 -48.81
CA VAL A 198 26.18 8.66 -48.67
C VAL A 198 25.74 8.80 -47.19
N VAL A 199 26.68 8.92 -46.25
CA VAL A 199 26.43 8.99 -44.80
C VAL A 199 25.77 10.31 -44.35
N SER A 200 25.75 11.36 -45.19
CA SER A 200 25.15 12.65 -44.80
C SER A 200 23.62 12.73 -44.92
N GLN A 201 22.94 11.76 -45.56
CA GLN A 201 21.49 11.86 -45.78
C GLN A 201 20.62 11.06 -44.80
N ILE A 202 21.21 10.15 -44.00
CA ILE A 202 20.43 9.37 -43.03
C ILE A 202 20.29 10.14 -41.71
N ALA A 203 21.31 10.90 -41.29
CA ALA A 203 21.26 11.68 -40.04
C ALA A 203 20.33 12.92 -40.09
N ALA A 204 19.90 13.36 -41.27
CA ALA A 204 19.05 14.54 -41.40
C ALA A 204 17.54 14.23 -41.48
N LYS A 205 17.15 12.95 -41.57
CA LYS A 205 15.73 12.56 -41.75
C LYS A 205 15.11 11.89 -40.52
N GLU A 206 15.91 11.42 -39.56
CA GLU A 206 15.38 10.77 -38.35
C GLU A 206 15.05 11.73 -37.19
N GLU A 207 15.57 12.97 -37.17
CA GLU A 207 15.35 13.88 -36.00
C GLU A 207 14.21 14.91 -36.19
N LEU A 208 13.62 15.01 -37.39
CA LEU A 208 12.44 15.86 -37.64
C LEU A 208 11.10 15.14 -37.38
N SER A 209 11.13 13.81 -37.19
CA SER A 209 9.92 13.01 -36.99
C SER A 209 9.48 12.93 -35.52
N ASP A 210 10.33 13.30 -34.56
CA ASP A 210 10.04 13.09 -33.13
C ASP A 210 9.12 14.16 -32.52
N ASP A 211 9.08 15.36 -33.09
CA ASP A 211 8.33 16.48 -32.50
C ASP A 211 6.97 16.73 -33.19
N THR A 212 6.53 15.89 -34.15
CA THR A 212 5.28 16.13 -34.90
C THR A 212 4.04 16.10 -34.02
N GLU A 213 4.02 15.25 -32.99
CA GLU A 213 2.93 15.20 -32.01
C GLU A 213 2.89 16.48 -31.16
N LEU A 214 4.05 16.95 -30.71
CA LEU A 214 4.17 18.19 -29.94
C LEU A 214 3.77 19.41 -30.76
N VAL A 215 4.22 19.47 -32.02
CA VAL A 215 3.85 20.51 -32.98
C VAL A 215 2.34 20.53 -33.21
N ALA A 216 1.70 19.36 -33.36
CA ALA A 216 0.25 19.25 -33.57
C ALA A 216 -0.56 19.73 -32.36
N VAL A 217 -0.18 19.34 -31.14
CA VAL A 217 -0.88 19.77 -29.92
C VAL A 217 -0.73 21.27 -29.70
N ILE A 218 0.47 21.82 -29.90
CA ILE A 218 0.73 23.26 -29.75
C ILE A 218 -0.05 24.05 -30.82
N ALA A 219 -0.08 23.56 -32.06
CA ALA A 219 -0.84 24.21 -33.12
C ALA A 219 -2.35 24.19 -32.84
N ALA A 220 -2.90 23.05 -32.39
CA ALA A 220 -4.31 22.96 -32.02
C ALA A 220 -4.66 23.90 -30.85
N ALA A 221 -3.79 24.01 -29.84
CA ALA A 221 -4.00 24.90 -28.70
C ALA A 221 -4.02 26.38 -29.09
N ILE A 222 -3.11 26.81 -29.98
CA ILE A 222 -3.06 28.19 -30.46
C ILE A 222 -4.28 28.51 -31.32
N ALA A 223 -4.65 27.61 -32.25
CA ALA A 223 -5.84 27.79 -33.09
C ALA A 223 -7.12 27.88 -32.24
N ALA A 224 -7.25 27.04 -31.20
CA ALA A 224 -8.37 27.10 -30.27
C ALA A 224 -8.40 28.42 -29.46
N TYR A 225 -7.24 28.92 -29.02
CA TYR A 225 -7.15 30.18 -28.27
C TYR A 225 -7.47 31.40 -29.16
N GLU A 226 -7.04 31.40 -30.41
CA GLU A 226 -7.33 32.47 -31.38
C GLU A 226 -8.73 32.34 -32.01
N GLY A 227 -9.48 31.29 -31.66
CA GLY A 227 -10.82 31.03 -32.20
C GLY A 227 -10.83 30.65 -33.69
N ALA A 228 -9.69 30.22 -34.23
CA ALA A 228 -9.54 29.84 -35.62
C ALA A 228 -9.84 28.35 -35.82
N ALA A 229 -10.60 28.01 -36.87
CA ALA A 229 -10.94 26.63 -37.23
C ALA A 229 -9.81 25.90 -37.99
N SER A 230 -8.74 26.60 -38.36
CA SER A 230 -7.58 26.06 -39.09
C SER A 230 -6.27 26.63 -38.53
N THR A 231 -5.18 25.89 -38.71
CA THR A 231 -3.82 26.24 -38.28
C THR A 231 -3.03 27.04 -39.33
N ASP A 232 -3.65 27.47 -40.43
CA ASP A 232 -2.96 28.14 -41.55
C ASP A 232 -2.41 29.54 -41.23
N GLY A 233 -2.81 30.14 -40.11
CA GLY A 233 -2.38 31.49 -39.69
C GLY A 233 -0.98 31.57 -39.09
N PHE A 234 -0.36 30.43 -38.74
CA PHE A 234 0.94 30.39 -38.07
C PHE A 234 1.67 29.06 -38.33
N VAL A 235 2.98 29.03 -38.08
CA VAL A 235 3.82 27.83 -38.27
C VAL A 235 4.55 27.50 -36.98
N VAL A 236 4.31 26.29 -36.45
CA VAL A 236 5.01 25.76 -35.29
C VAL A 236 6.14 24.83 -35.76
N ARG A 237 7.37 25.07 -35.29
CA ARG A 237 8.56 24.26 -35.60
C ARG A 237 9.47 24.18 -34.39
N SER A 238 10.15 23.05 -34.20
CA SER A 238 11.18 22.95 -33.16
C SER A 238 12.43 23.73 -33.57
N ILE A 239 13.00 24.49 -32.64
CA ILE A 239 14.25 25.22 -32.82
C ILE A 239 15.23 24.73 -31.75
N ARG A 240 16.33 24.10 -32.18
CA ARG A 240 17.41 23.70 -31.26
C ARG A 240 18.49 24.77 -31.23
N LYS A 241 18.93 25.12 -30.02
CA LYS A 241 20.06 26.05 -29.83
C LYS A 241 21.34 25.39 -30.35
N SER A 242 21.97 25.99 -31.36
CA SER A 242 23.30 25.54 -31.79
C SER A 242 24.33 25.96 -30.74
N ASN A 243 25.04 25.01 -30.12
CA ASN A 243 26.15 25.27 -29.19
C ASN A 243 27.43 25.72 -29.93
N LYS A 244 27.33 26.71 -30.83
CA LYS A 244 28.49 27.38 -31.42
C LYS A 244 28.85 28.60 -30.57
N THR A 245 29.98 28.57 -29.89
CA THR A 245 30.51 29.63 -28.99
C THR A 245 31.08 30.85 -29.72
N LYS A 246 31.07 30.88 -31.05
CA LYS A 246 31.48 32.05 -31.84
C LYS A 246 30.33 32.52 -32.71
N TRP A 247 29.75 33.66 -32.33
CA TRP A 247 28.96 34.48 -33.24
C TRP A 247 29.88 34.91 -34.39
N GLN A 248 29.52 34.55 -35.62
CA GLN A 248 30.08 35.19 -36.81
C GLN A 248 29.17 36.39 -37.10
N ASN A 249 29.67 37.57 -36.75
CA ASN A 249 29.03 38.83 -37.15
C ASN A 249 29.05 38.90 -38.68
N ALA A 250 27.88 39.11 -39.28
CA ALA A 250 27.76 39.64 -40.63
C ALA A 250 27.96 41.15 -40.59
#